data_AF-A0A925W1Y0-F1
#
_entry.id   AF-A0A925W1Y0-F1
#
_cell.length_a   1.000
_cell.length_b   1.000
_cell.length_c   1.000
_cell.angle_alpha   90.00
_cell.angle_beta   90.00
_cell.angle_gamma   90.00
#
_symmetry.space_group_name_H-M   'P 1'
#
loop_
_entity.id
_entity.type
_entity.pdbx_description
1 polymer ?
#
loop_
_entity_poly.entity_id
_entity_poly.type
_entity_poly.pdbx_seq_one_letter_code
_entity_poly.pdbx_strand_id
1 'polypeptide(L)'
;MLRTAGRVSPGVLPSLASVGAKRERVCRVSGQRAVPECPAVDEWFLPGTTPPAGQNWYREGALVLPARYAAWRKRSRGLVGDGEQVAATGAQGERAAATVALAVESPRHGDRYELPVGAEAGYATISLRASGRDAAEKLAWSIDGQPFRGSRWKLTRGEHTVSVRAPSGATAVATVVVQ
;
A
#
# COMPACT_ATOMS: atom_id res chain seq x y z
N MET A 1 15.69 28.99 -7.39
CA MET A 1 15.65 28.45 -6.01
C MET A 1 14.34 27.71 -5.80
N LEU A 2 14.35 26.40 -5.55
CA LEU A 2 13.15 25.66 -5.14
C LEU A 2 12.87 25.97 -3.66
N ARG A 3 11.70 26.53 -3.34
CA ARG A 3 11.21 26.58 -1.95
C ARG A 3 10.78 25.17 -1.57
N THR A 4 11.59 24.47 -0.77
CA THR A 4 11.33 23.07 -0.41
C THR A 4 10.50 22.90 0.86
N ALA A 5 10.42 23.92 1.73
CA ALA A 5 9.50 23.96 2.86
C ALA A 5 9.33 25.37 3.43
N GLY A 6 8.16 25.65 4.02
CA GLY A 6 7.88 26.85 4.81
C GLY A 6 7.04 26.47 6.03
N ARG A 7 7.36 27.03 7.20
CA ARG A 7 6.62 26.77 8.44
C ARG A 7 5.36 27.62 8.47
N VAL A 8 4.22 26.98 8.73
CA VAL A 8 2.93 27.64 8.94
C VAL A 8 2.59 27.53 10.42
N SER A 9 2.18 28.64 11.05
CA SER A 9 1.78 28.63 12.46
C SER A 9 0.53 27.76 12.64
N PRO A 10 0.44 26.96 13.72
CA PRO A 10 -0.77 26.22 14.05
C PRO A 10 -2.01 27.14 14.08
N GLY A 11 -3.12 26.68 13.51
CA GLY A 11 -4.36 27.45 13.43
C GLY A 11 -4.46 28.45 12.26
N VAL A 12 -3.40 28.60 11.45
CA VAL A 12 -3.37 29.51 10.30
C VAL A 12 -3.10 28.73 9.02
N LEU A 13 -3.99 27.81 8.63
CA LEU A 13 -3.92 27.22 7.29
C LEU A 13 -4.40 28.27 6.28
N PRO A 14 -3.58 28.70 5.32
CA PRO A 14 -4.03 29.66 4.32
C PRO A 14 -5.16 29.04 3.49
N SER A 15 -6.21 29.81 3.26
CA SER A 15 -7.30 29.37 2.38
C SER A 15 -6.78 29.25 0.94
N LEU A 16 -7.38 28.35 0.16
CA LEU A 16 -7.04 28.18 -1.25
C LEU A 16 -7.15 29.48 -2.05
N ALA A 17 -8.17 30.29 -1.74
CA ALA A 17 -8.33 31.62 -2.32
C ALA A 17 -7.17 32.57 -1.95
N SER A 18 -6.72 32.56 -0.69
CA SER A 18 -5.64 33.44 -0.22
C SER A 18 -4.28 33.17 -0.87
N VAL A 19 -4.06 31.95 -1.38
CA VAL A 19 -2.83 31.57 -2.10
C VAL A 19 -3.01 31.60 -3.62
N GLY A 20 -4.15 32.09 -4.11
CA GLY A 20 -4.47 32.14 -5.54
C GLY A 20 -4.56 30.76 -6.19
N ALA A 21 -4.87 29.71 -5.41
CA ALA A 21 -4.99 28.37 -5.94
C ALA A 21 -6.18 28.29 -6.91
N LYS A 22 -5.98 27.58 -8.02
CA LYS A 22 -7.00 27.34 -9.04
C LYS A 22 -7.40 25.88 -9.02
N ARG A 23 -8.70 25.64 -9.09
CA ARG A 23 -9.26 24.30 -9.26
C ARG A 23 -9.16 23.89 -10.73
N GLU A 24 -8.61 22.72 -10.98
CA GLU A 24 -8.41 22.16 -12.32
C GLU A 24 -8.82 20.67 -12.32
N ARG A 25 -9.31 20.19 -13.46
CA ARG A 25 -9.60 18.76 -13.64
C ARG A 25 -8.37 18.03 -14.10
N VAL A 26 -8.06 16.90 -13.45
CA VAL A 26 -6.92 16.05 -13.81
C VAL A 26 -7.30 14.59 -13.99
N CYS A 27 -6.61 13.88 -14.89
CA CYS A 27 -6.80 12.45 -15.09
C CYS A 27 -6.19 11.68 -13.92
N ARG A 28 -6.98 10.86 -13.22
CA ARG A 28 -6.58 10.13 -12.00
C ARG A 28 -5.29 9.32 -12.16
N VAL A 29 -5.08 8.70 -13.32
CA VAL A 29 -3.93 7.82 -13.54
C VAL A 29 -2.64 8.59 -13.84
N SER A 30 -2.72 9.74 -14.52
CA SER A 30 -1.54 10.46 -14.99
C SER A 30 -1.18 11.70 -14.16
N GLY A 31 -2.12 12.24 -13.37
CA GLY A 31 -1.97 13.52 -12.67
C GLY A 31 -1.88 14.74 -13.60
N GLN A 32 -2.13 14.56 -14.90
CA GLN A 32 -2.10 15.62 -15.91
C GLN A 32 -3.50 16.17 -16.17
N ARG A 33 -3.59 17.34 -16.80
CA ARG A 33 -4.88 17.96 -17.17
C ARG A 33 -5.79 16.97 -17.89
N ALA A 34 -7.05 16.96 -17.43
CA ALA A 34 -8.05 16.02 -17.91
C ALA A 34 -8.38 16.22 -19.39
N VAL A 35 -8.65 15.11 -20.06
CA VAL A 35 -9.31 15.06 -21.38
C VAL A 35 -10.65 14.35 -21.22
N PRO A 36 -11.62 14.56 -22.12
CA PRO A 36 -12.97 14.01 -21.98
C PRO A 36 -13.02 12.50 -21.73
N GLU A 37 -12.08 11.75 -22.32
CA GLU A 37 -12.02 10.30 -22.26
C GLU A 37 -11.40 9.72 -20.98
N CYS A 38 -10.82 10.53 -20.10
CA CYS A 38 -10.15 10.01 -18.89
C CYS A 38 -11.03 10.11 -17.64
N PRO A 39 -10.98 9.12 -16.73
CA PRO A 39 -11.52 9.26 -15.39
C PRO A 39 -10.79 10.39 -14.67
N ALA A 40 -11.51 11.46 -14.36
CA ALA A 40 -10.94 12.70 -13.85
C ALA A 40 -11.46 13.07 -12.46
N VAL A 41 -10.62 13.80 -11.72
CA VAL A 41 -10.92 14.37 -10.39
C VAL A 41 -10.59 15.86 -10.40
N ASP A 42 -11.18 16.60 -9.47
CA ASP A 42 -10.83 18.00 -9.23
C ASP A 42 -9.65 18.07 -8.27
N GLU A 43 -8.61 18.82 -8.63
CA GLU A 43 -7.46 19.13 -7.79
C GLU A 43 -7.17 20.64 -7.78
N TRP A 44 -6.48 21.10 -6.73
CA TRP A 44 -6.15 22.50 -6.54
C TRP A 44 -4.65 22.74 -6.77
N PHE A 45 -4.33 23.69 -7.65
CA PHE A 45 -2.96 24.02 -8.03
C PHE A 45 -2.62 25.46 -7.67
N LEU A 46 -1.41 25.68 -7.17
CA LEU A 46 -0.88 27.02 -6.99
C LEU A 46 -0.63 27.69 -8.36
N PRO A 47 -0.57 29.02 -8.41
CA PRO A 47 -0.19 29.74 -9.63
C PRO A 47 1.12 29.21 -10.22
N GLY A 48 1.11 28.87 -11.51
CA GLY A 48 2.28 28.36 -12.22
C GLY A 48 2.59 26.87 -12.01
N THR A 49 1.83 26.15 -11.18
CA THR A 49 2.04 24.70 -10.94
C THR A 49 1.00 23.82 -11.62
N THR A 50 0.08 24.39 -12.38
CA THR A 50 -0.91 23.61 -13.12
C THR A 50 -0.24 22.72 -14.17
N PRO A 51 -0.63 21.44 -14.29
CA PRO A 51 -0.06 20.56 -15.30
C PRO A 51 -0.29 21.10 -16.72
N PRO A 52 0.70 20.99 -17.61
CA PRO A 52 0.54 21.40 -18.99
C PRO A 52 -0.52 20.56 -19.71
N ALA A 53 -1.24 21.18 -20.66
CA ALA A 53 -2.17 20.45 -21.51
C ALA A 53 -1.44 19.45 -22.42
N GLY A 54 -2.13 18.39 -22.85
CA GLY A 54 -1.63 17.43 -23.84
C GLY A 54 -0.66 16.36 -23.33
N GLN A 55 -0.17 16.45 -22.09
CA GLN A 55 0.78 15.47 -21.52
C GLN A 55 0.13 14.28 -20.80
N ASN A 56 -1.21 14.20 -20.81
CA ASN A 56 -1.92 13.08 -20.20
C ASN A 56 -1.61 11.75 -20.91
N TRP A 57 -1.98 10.64 -20.27
CA TRP A 57 -1.70 9.29 -20.77
C TRP A 57 -2.87 8.67 -21.53
N TYR A 58 -3.93 9.42 -21.84
CA TYR A 58 -5.08 8.94 -22.60
C TYR A 58 -4.97 9.38 -24.05
N ARG A 59 -5.14 8.45 -24.99
CA ARG A 59 -5.15 8.72 -26.44
C ARG A 59 -6.26 7.88 -27.05
N GLU A 60 -7.15 8.52 -27.81
CA GLU A 60 -8.21 7.82 -28.56
C GLU A 60 -9.05 6.88 -27.67
N GLY A 61 -9.37 7.32 -26.45
CA GLY A 61 -10.14 6.53 -25.48
C GLY A 61 -9.35 5.44 -24.75
N ALA A 62 -8.06 5.25 -25.05
CA ALA A 62 -7.22 4.22 -24.43
C ALA A 62 -6.15 4.81 -23.50
N LEU A 63 -5.83 4.08 -22.43
CA LEU A 63 -4.72 4.40 -21.54
C LEU A 63 -3.38 3.93 -22.15
N VAL A 64 -2.58 4.88 -22.59
CA VAL A 64 -1.22 4.70 -23.13
C VAL A 64 -0.18 5.02 -22.05
N LEU A 65 0.30 3.99 -21.36
CA LEU A 65 1.30 4.15 -20.31
C LEU A 65 2.68 4.53 -20.88
N PRO A 66 3.41 5.47 -20.25
CA PRO A 66 4.82 5.66 -20.51
C PRO A 66 5.61 4.36 -20.36
N ALA A 67 6.70 4.21 -21.13
CA ALA A 67 7.47 2.96 -21.24
C ALA A 67 7.85 2.34 -19.88
N ARG A 68 8.28 3.17 -18.92
CA ARG A 68 8.64 2.70 -17.56
C ARG A 68 7.47 2.02 -16.83
N TYR A 69 6.26 2.56 -16.96
CA TYR A 69 5.07 2.03 -16.33
C TYR A 69 4.48 0.87 -17.12
N ALA A 70 4.61 0.87 -18.45
CA ALA A 70 4.27 -0.28 -19.27
C ALA A 70 5.14 -1.50 -18.90
N ALA A 71 6.45 -1.30 -18.71
CA ALA A 71 7.38 -2.36 -18.29
C ALA A 71 7.08 -2.85 -16.87
N TRP A 72 6.81 -1.94 -15.93
CA TRP A 72 6.34 -2.30 -14.59
C TRP A 72 5.04 -3.11 -14.64
N ARG A 73 4.01 -2.66 -15.38
CA ARG A 73 2.74 -3.36 -15.54
C ARG A 73 2.92 -4.78 -16.08
N LYS A 74 3.82 -4.97 -17.06
CA LYS A 74 4.14 -6.31 -17.59
C LYS A 74 4.73 -7.23 -16.52
N ARG A 75 5.60 -6.72 -15.65
CA ARG A 75 6.18 -7.47 -14.52
C ARG A 75 5.21 -7.69 -13.35
N SER A 76 4.25 -6.79 -13.18
CA SER A 76 3.32 -6.77 -12.04
C SER A 76 1.96 -7.38 -12.33
N ARG A 77 1.69 -7.88 -13.54
CA ARG A 77 0.52 -8.73 -13.86
C ARG A 77 0.63 -10.02 -13.05
N GLY A 78 0.09 -9.98 -11.82
CA GLY A 78 0.18 -11.04 -10.81
C GLY A 78 0.43 -10.52 -9.38
N LEU A 79 0.82 -9.26 -9.20
CA LEU A 79 1.17 -8.66 -7.88
C LEU A 79 0.17 -7.60 -7.39
N VAL A 80 -0.60 -7.01 -8.30
CA VAL A 80 -1.64 -6.05 -7.96
C VAL A 80 -2.98 -6.75 -8.12
N GLY A 81 -3.52 -7.25 -7.01
CA GLY A 81 -4.91 -7.65 -6.97
C GLY A 81 -5.77 -6.41 -7.10
N ASP A 82 -6.47 -6.28 -8.23
CA ASP A 82 -7.83 -5.75 -8.18
C ASP A 82 -8.58 -6.62 -7.16
N GLY A 83 -9.35 -6.00 -6.27
CA GLY A 83 -10.01 -6.68 -5.16
C GLY A 83 -11.04 -7.72 -5.61
N GLU A 84 -10.57 -8.87 -6.07
CA GLU A 84 -11.36 -10.04 -6.41
C GLU A 84 -10.47 -11.29 -6.29
N GLN A 85 -11.06 -12.36 -5.77
CA GLN A 85 -10.38 -13.58 -5.36
C GLN A 85 -9.43 -14.12 -6.43
N VAL A 86 -8.13 -14.18 -6.12
CA VAL A 86 -7.15 -14.87 -6.97
C VAL A 86 -7.29 -16.36 -6.73
N ALA A 87 -8.03 -17.05 -7.61
CA ALA A 87 -7.86 -18.48 -7.81
C ALA A 87 -6.46 -18.71 -8.37
N ALA A 88 -5.62 -19.38 -7.58
CA ALA A 88 -4.28 -19.75 -8.00
C ALA A 88 -4.35 -20.74 -9.18
N THR A 89 -3.97 -20.28 -10.37
CA THR A 89 -3.59 -21.15 -11.48
C THR A 89 -2.16 -20.79 -11.89
N GLY A 90 -1.22 -21.22 -11.04
CA GLY A 90 0.19 -21.25 -11.39
C GLY A 90 0.46 -22.50 -12.23
N ALA A 91 0.87 -22.29 -13.47
CA ALA A 91 1.45 -23.33 -14.31
C ALA A 91 2.61 -24.00 -13.58
N GLN A 92 2.57 -25.33 -13.51
CA GLN A 92 3.62 -26.19 -13.00
C GLN A 92 4.86 -26.05 -13.89
N GLY A 93 5.72 -25.08 -13.57
CA GLY A 93 7.12 -25.12 -13.96
C GLY A 93 7.88 -25.83 -12.84
N GLU A 94 8.48 -26.97 -13.15
CA GLU A 94 9.41 -27.72 -12.29
C GLU A 94 10.55 -26.82 -11.80
N ARG A 95 10.30 -26.10 -10.70
CA ARG A 95 11.35 -25.67 -9.79
C ARG A 95 11.45 -26.74 -8.73
N ALA A 96 12.62 -27.38 -8.69
CA ALA A 96 13.03 -28.24 -7.59
C ALA A 96 12.55 -27.62 -6.26
N ALA A 97 11.66 -28.33 -5.58
CA ALA A 97 11.02 -27.89 -4.37
C ALA A 97 12.06 -27.78 -3.25
N ALA A 98 12.69 -26.62 -3.13
CA ALA A 98 13.21 -26.20 -1.85
C ALA A 98 12.00 -26.07 -0.91
N THR A 99 11.91 -26.95 0.09
CA THR A 99 10.90 -26.90 1.14
C THR A 99 11.05 -25.61 1.93
N VAL A 100 10.38 -24.55 1.48
CA VAL A 100 10.31 -23.29 2.24
C VAL A 100 9.42 -23.54 3.44
N ALA A 101 10.03 -23.64 4.62
CA ALA A 101 9.35 -23.74 5.90
C ALA A 101 8.43 -22.53 6.12
N LEU A 102 7.39 -22.72 6.93
CA LEU A 102 6.49 -21.63 7.32
C LEU A 102 7.31 -20.52 8.01
N ALA A 103 7.12 -19.28 7.59
CA ALA A 103 7.77 -18.11 8.16
C ALA A 103 6.80 -16.93 8.23
N VAL A 104 6.90 -16.12 9.28
CA VAL A 104 6.17 -14.84 9.36
C VAL A 104 6.90 -13.81 8.50
N GLU A 105 6.24 -13.31 7.46
CA GLU A 105 6.79 -12.28 6.58
C GLU A 105 6.51 -10.86 7.08
N SER A 106 5.39 -10.68 7.77
CA SER A 106 4.96 -9.40 8.32
C SER A 106 4.09 -9.63 9.57
N PRO A 107 4.42 -9.01 10.70
CA PRO A 107 5.69 -8.31 10.93
C PRO A 107 6.88 -9.28 10.94
N ARG A 108 8.08 -8.77 10.66
CA ARG A 108 9.32 -9.57 10.79
C ARG A 108 9.82 -9.52 12.23
N HIS A 109 10.52 -10.59 12.63
CA HIS A 109 11.20 -10.60 13.91
C HIS A 109 12.21 -9.43 13.99
N GLY A 110 12.13 -8.64 15.06
CA GLY A 110 12.95 -7.46 15.29
C GLY A 110 12.37 -6.15 14.73
N ASP A 111 11.24 -6.18 14.02
CA ASP A 111 10.60 -4.95 13.53
C ASP A 111 10.22 -4.03 14.70
N ARG A 112 10.39 -2.72 14.46
CA ARG A 112 10.03 -1.64 15.39
C ARG A 112 9.04 -0.71 14.73
N TYR A 113 7.90 -0.51 15.37
CA TYR A 113 6.82 0.37 14.89
C TYR A 113 6.65 1.56 15.82
N GLU A 114 6.32 2.72 15.26
CA GLU A 114 6.01 3.93 16.02
C GLU A 114 4.54 4.30 15.79
N LEU A 115 3.81 4.56 16.87
CA LEU A 115 2.43 5.03 16.79
C LEU A 115 2.40 6.51 16.39
N PRO A 116 1.74 6.88 15.28
CA PRO A 116 1.72 8.24 14.80
C PRO A 116 1.03 9.19 15.79
N VAL A 117 1.71 10.29 16.14
CA VAL A 117 1.14 11.34 16.99
C VAL A 117 0.10 12.13 16.19
N GLY A 118 -1.15 12.15 16.68
CA GLY A 118 -2.24 12.95 16.10
C GLY A 118 -3.02 12.28 14.97
N ALA A 119 -2.62 11.10 14.49
CA ALA A 119 -3.47 10.27 13.64
C ALA A 119 -4.42 9.44 14.50
N GLU A 120 -5.63 9.16 13.99
CA GLU A 120 -6.58 8.32 14.70
C GLU A 120 -6.00 6.91 14.90
N ALA A 121 -5.97 6.43 16.16
CA ALA A 121 -5.35 5.16 16.54
C ALA A 121 -5.92 3.94 15.79
N GLY A 122 -7.10 4.06 15.17
CA GLY A 122 -7.69 3.04 14.30
C GLY A 122 -6.88 2.74 13.03
N TYR A 123 -6.07 3.69 12.54
CA TYR A 123 -5.25 3.49 11.34
C TYR A 123 -3.89 2.86 11.61
N ALA A 124 -3.44 2.84 12.87
CA ALA A 124 -2.18 2.20 13.26
C ALA A 124 -2.31 0.67 13.25
N THR A 125 -2.32 0.09 12.06
CA THR A 125 -2.49 -1.35 11.84
C THR A 125 -1.37 -1.90 10.96
N ILE A 126 -0.96 -3.13 11.22
CA ILE A 126 -0.02 -3.88 10.37
C ILE A 126 -0.69 -5.12 9.78
N SER A 127 -0.33 -5.46 8.55
CA SER A 127 -0.79 -6.71 7.94
C SER A 127 -0.05 -7.91 8.51
N LEU A 128 -0.78 -8.98 8.80
CA LEU A 128 -0.23 -10.28 9.15
C LEU A 128 -0.02 -11.09 7.87
N ARG A 129 1.20 -11.54 7.62
CA ARG A 129 1.56 -12.33 6.43
C ARG A 129 2.55 -13.42 6.78
N ALA A 130 2.37 -14.57 6.13
CA ALA A 130 3.28 -15.69 6.22
C ALA A 130 3.61 -16.22 4.83
N SER A 131 4.77 -16.84 4.70
CA SER A 131 5.22 -17.57 3.52
C SER A 131 5.53 -19.01 3.89
N GLY A 132 5.59 -19.88 2.89
CA GLY A 132 5.89 -21.29 3.04
C GLY A 132 4.82 -22.15 2.38
N ARG A 133 5.09 -23.45 2.27
CA ARG A 133 4.16 -24.39 1.62
C ARG A 133 2.75 -24.31 2.20
N ASP A 134 2.66 -24.21 3.52
CA ASP A 134 1.39 -24.26 4.24
C ASP A 134 0.72 -22.88 4.36
N ALA A 135 1.38 -21.81 3.87
CA ALA A 135 0.86 -20.44 3.95
C ALA A 135 -0.30 -20.16 3.00
N ALA A 136 -0.52 -21.01 2.00
CA ALA A 136 -1.67 -20.93 1.08
C ALA A 136 -2.99 -21.39 1.74
N GLU A 137 -2.92 -22.05 2.90
CA GLU A 137 -4.08 -22.56 3.62
C GLU A 137 -4.63 -21.55 4.65
N LYS A 138 -5.74 -21.91 5.31
CA LYS A 138 -6.35 -21.08 6.35
C LYS A 138 -5.47 -21.07 7.61
N LEU A 139 -4.60 -20.07 7.71
CA LEU A 139 -3.69 -19.87 8.84
C LEU A 139 -4.41 -19.43 10.11
N ALA A 140 -3.99 -19.97 11.25
CA ALA A 140 -4.43 -19.54 12.57
C ALA A 140 -3.37 -18.60 13.18
N TRP A 141 -3.71 -17.32 13.30
CA TRP A 141 -2.86 -16.30 13.90
C TRP A 141 -3.12 -16.17 15.39
N SER A 142 -2.08 -15.83 16.15
CA SER A 142 -2.22 -15.33 17.51
C SER A 142 -1.25 -14.19 17.80
N ILE A 143 -1.68 -13.27 18.66
CA ILE A 143 -0.89 -12.14 19.16
C ILE A 143 -0.81 -12.32 20.67
N ASP A 144 0.40 -12.42 21.21
CA ASP A 144 0.66 -12.67 22.63
C ASP A 144 -0.07 -13.91 23.16
N GLY A 145 -0.15 -14.95 22.32
CA GLY A 145 -0.86 -16.19 22.61
C GLY A 145 -2.38 -16.12 22.47
N GLN A 146 -2.96 -14.94 22.23
CA GLN A 146 -4.40 -14.77 22.04
C GLN A 146 -4.79 -15.00 20.57
N PRO A 147 -5.78 -15.86 20.27
CA PRO A 147 -6.24 -16.08 18.91
C PRO A 147 -6.68 -14.78 18.24
N PHE A 148 -6.13 -14.51 17.07
CA PHE A 148 -6.46 -13.31 16.30
C PHE A 148 -7.24 -13.66 15.04
N ARG A 149 -8.43 -13.05 14.89
CA ARG A 149 -9.29 -13.21 13.72
C ARG A 149 -9.19 -11.97 12.85
N GLY A 150 -8.36 -12.03 11.82
CA GLY A 150 -8.21 -10.95 10.85
C GLY A 150 -6.86 -11.01 10.13
N SER A 151 -6.69 -10.14 9.13
CA SER A 151 -5.44 -9.99 8.38
C SER A 151 -4.67 -8.72 8.75
N ARG A 152 -5.24 -7.85 9.60
CA ARG A 152 -4.63 -6.60 10.06
C ARG A 152 -4.74 -6.46 11.56
N TRP A 153 -3.61 -6.49 12.26
CA TRP A 153 -3.55 -6.29 13.69
C TRP A 153 -3.40 -4.80 14.02
N LYS A 154 -4.22 -4.31 14.95
CA LYS A 154 -4.13 -2.95 15.48
C LYS A 154 -2.99 -2.88 16.49
N LEU A 155 -2.06 -1.99 16.25
CA LEU A 155 -0.87 -1.82 17.07
C LEU A 155 -1.25 -1.32 18.47
N THR A 156 -0.72 -2.01 19.46
CA THR A 156 -0.71 -1.61 20.87
C THR A 156 0.73 -1.37 21.28
N ARG A 157 0.97 -0.44 22.21
CA ARG A 157 2.32 -0.13 22.69
C ARG A 157 2.86 -1.31 23.50
N GLY A 158 4.12 -1.69 23.27
CA GLY A 158 4.78 -2.77 23.99
C GLY A 158 5.56 -3.71 23.09
N GLU A 159 6.16 -4.72 23.72
CA GLU A 159 6.73 -5.87 23.01
C GLU A 159 5.63 -6.89 22.76
N HIS A 160 5.57 -7.41 21.53
CA HIS A 160 4.52 -8.32 21.11
C HIS A 160 5.10 -9.53 20.38
N THR A 161 4.50 -10.70 20.63
CA THR A 161 4.79 -11.95 19.94
C THR A 161 3.67 -12.27 18.95
N VAL A 162 4.01 -12.27 17.68
CA VAL A 162 3.11 -12.68 16.59
C VAL A 162 3.44 -14.10 16.21
N SER A 163 2.47 -15.00 16.28
CA SER A 163 2.66 -16.38 15.83
C SER A 163 1.57 -16.83 14.86
N VAL A 164 1.94 -17.78 14.02
CA VAL A 164 1.07 -18.40 13.03
C VAL A 164 1.19 -19.90 13.09
N ARG A 165 0.05 -20.59 12.97
CA ARG A 165 -0.04 -22.05 12.87
C ARG A 165 -0.76 -22.43 11.58
N ALA A 166 -0.16 -23.33 10.82
CA ALA A 166 -0.78 -23.95 9.67
C ALA A 166 -1.60 -25.19 10.07
N PRO A 167 -2.57 -25.63 9.24
CA PRO A 167 -3.32 -26.87 9.47
C PRO A 167 -2.42 -28.13 9.58
N SER A 168 -1.28 -28.13 8.88
CA SER A 168 -0.23 -29.15 9.00
C SER A 168 0.38 -29.30 10.40
N GLY A 169 0.15 -28.31 11.27
CA GLY A 169 0.80 -28.19 12.57
C GLY A 169 2.09 -27.37 12.56
N ALA A 170 2.59 -26.97 11.38
CA ALA A 170 3.75 -26.08 11.28
C ALA A 170 3.47 -24.74 11.97
N THR A 171 4.48 -24.19 12.63
CA THR A 171 4.38 -22.91 13.34
C THR A 171 5.53 -21.99 13.00
N ALA A 172 5.27 -20.69 13.02
CA ALA A 172 6.29 -19.65 12.92
C ALA A 172 5.97 -18.50 13.88
N VAL A 173 7.00 -17.80 14.34
CA VAL A 173 6.91 -16.75 15.36
C VAL A 173 7.77 -15.56 14.97
N ALA A 174 7.30 -14.35 15.25
CA ALA A 174 8.02 -13.10 15.17
C ALA A 174 7.81 -12.27 16.44
N THR A 175 8.84 -11.56 16.87
CA THR A 175 8.79 -10.65 18.03
C THR A 175 9.01 -9.24 17.53
N VAL A 176 8.20 -8.29 18.00
CA VAL A 176 8.24 -6.89 17.56
C VAL A 176 8.11 -5.93 18.73
N VAL A 177 8.54 -4.69 18.52
CA VAL A 177 8.36 -3.61 19.49
C VAL A 177 7.54 -2.49 18.90
N VAL A 178 6.55 -2.01 19.65
CA VAL A 178 5.72 -0.86 19.29
C VAL A 178 5.93 0.25 20.32
N GLN A 179 6.37 1.41 19.83
CA GLN A 179 6.68 2.62 20.61
C GLN A 179 5.90 3.84 20.13
#